data_AF-A0A0F3GYD0-F1
#
_entry.id   AF-A0A0F3GYD0-F1
#
_cell.length_a   1.000
_cell.length_b   1.000
_cell.length_c   1.000
_cell.angle_alpha   90.00
_cell.angle_beta   90.00
_cell.angle_gamma   90.00
#
_symmetry.space_group_name_H-M   'P 1'
#
loop_
_entity.id
_entity.type
_entity.pdbx_description
1 polymer ?
#
loop_
_entity_poly.entity_id
_entity_poly.type
_entity_poly.pdbx_seq_one_letter_code
_entity_poly.pdbx_strand_id
1 'polypeptide(L)'
;MAATVALLDEGATVPFVARYRKEATGSLDEVAITAVRDRTQQLMELDKRREAILKSLQERGKLTDELKESILKAETMAVLEDIYLPYRPKRRTRATIAREKGLEPLATLIFVQDGADPHTEALAYIDTEKGVKDAGDALAGARDIIAEWVNEDQAGRAKMRELFELKGTFRSKALSDNEEEGLKYKDYFDWEEPVASAPSHRVLALRRGEKEGFLSLRTTPPEEDALEALMLLFVKGDGADSQQVRLAIHDSYKRLLSVSMETEIRLATKKRADEEAIKVFADNLRQLLLAPPLGQKTMLAIDPGFRTGCKVVCMDRQGKLLHNDAIYPHLSEKQTTEAAHKIRALCQQYEINAIAIGNGTASRETEAFIRGLALPESIQIVLVNESGASVYSASEVAREEFPDHD
;
A
#
# COMPACT_ATOMS: atom_id res chain seq x y z
N MET A 1 29.66 1.54 -3.45
CA MET A 1 28.46 1.80 -2.62
C MET A 1 28.71 2.84 -1.53
N ALA A 2 29.74 2.71 -0.68
CA ALA A 2 30.04 3.72 0.36
C ALA A 2 30.20 5.16 -0.19
N ALA A 3 30.93 5.31 -1.31
CA ALA A 3 31.06 6.61 -1.99
C ALA A 3 29.72 7.17 -2.50
N THR A 4 28.81 6.31 -2.95
CA THR A 4 27.46 6.70 -3.39
C THR A 4 26.63 7.24 -2.23
N VAL A 5 26.67 6.57 -1.08
CA VAL A 5 25.97 6.99 0.14
C VAL A 5 26.50 8.33 0.63
N ALA A 6 27.82 8.49 0.74
CA ALA A 6 28.44 9.75 1.16
C ALA A 6 28.01 10.94 0.29
N LEU A 7 28.00 10.75 -1.04
CA LEU A 7 27.54 11.80 -1.97
C LEU A 7 26.06 12.16 -1.76
N LEU A 8 25.19 11.18 -1.51
CA LEU A 8 23.77 11.43 -1.24
C LEU A 8 23.57 12.15 0.10
N ASP A 9 24.33 11.78 1.13
CA ASP A 9 24.29 12.42 2.45
C ASP A 9 24.79 13.87 2.41
N GLU A 10 25.75 14.18 1.52
CA GLU A 10 26.20 15.54 1.21
C GLU A 10 25.18 16.36 0.41
N GLY A 11 24.02 15.78 0.07
CA GLY A 11 22.92 16.43 -0.64
C GLY A 11 23.01 16.36 -2.17
N ALA A 12 23.91 15.53 -2.72
CA ALA A 12 23.97 15.33 -4.15
C ALA A 12 22.70 14.63 -4.68
N THR A 13 22.16 15.11 -5.79
CA THR A 13 20.99 14.49 -6.42
C THR A 13 21.38 13.25 -7.23
N VAL A 14 20.43 12.31 -7.40
CA VAL A 14 20.66 11.10 -8.23
C VAL A 14 21.17 11.46 -9.64
N PRO A 15 20.57 12.41 -10.38
CA PRO A 15 21.08 12.78 -11.71
C PRO A 15 22.50 13.38 -11.66
N PHE A 16 22.82 14.13 -10.61
CA PHE A 16 24.16 14.69 -10.45
C PHE A 16 25.20 13.59 -10.25
N VAL A 17 24.91 12.61 -9.38
CA VAL A 17 25.81 11.49 -9.10
C VAL A 17 25.99 10.63 -10.34
N ALA A 18 24.90 10.24 -11.01
CA ALA A 18 24.94 9.41 -12.22
C ALA A 18 25.73 10.07 -13.36
N ARG A 19 25.63 11.41 -13.49
CA ARG A 19 26.27 12.14 -14.59
C ARG A 19 27.72 12.53 -14.29
N TYR A 20 28.00 13.02 -13.08
CA TYR A 20 29.25 13.73 -12.76
C TYR A 20 30.13 13.02 -11.72
N ARG A 21 29.70 11.86 -11.20
CA ARG A 21 30.45 11.09 -10.19
C ARG A 21 30.61 9.61 -10.58
N LYS A 22 30.61 9.31 -11.88
CA LYS A 22 30.74 7.94 -12.42
C LYS A 22 31.96 7.20 -11.90
N GLU A 23 33.13 7.83 -11.91
CA GLU A 23 34.36 7.20 -11.43
C GLU A 23 34.30 6.85 -9.94
N ALA A 24 33.74 7.76 -9.12
CA ALA A 24 33.58 7.56 -7.69
C ALA A 24 32.56 6.46 -7.34
N THR A 25 31.55 6.25 -8.19
CA THR A 25 30.51 5.25 -7.96
C THR A 25 30.74 3.92 -8.68
N GLY A 26 31.72 3.83 -9.58
CA GLY A 26 31.91 2.65 -10.44
C GLY A 26 30.92 2.60 -11.61
N SER A 27 30.51 3.77 -12.12
CA SER A 27 29.57 3.97 -13.23
C SER A 27 28.17 3.43 -12.98
N LEU A 28 27.67 3.53 -11.75
CA LEU A 28 26.27 3.25 -11.44
C LEU A 28 25.34 4.22 -12.19
N ASP A 29 24.24 3.69 -12.71
CA ASP A 29 23.18 4.47 -13.34
C ASP A 29 22.18 5.02 -12.31
N GLU A 30 21.23 5.83 -12.77
CA GLU A 30 20.21 6.44 -11.93
C GLU A 30 19.34 5.41 -11.20
N VAL A 31 19.10 4.25 -11.82
CA VAL A 31 18.28 3.16 -11.24
C VAL A 31 19.00 2.54 -10.05
N ALA A 32 20.26 2.18 -10.23
CA ALA A 32 21.08 1.59 -9.17
C ALA A 32 21.34 2.59 -8.03
N ILE A 33 21.61 3.85 -8.34
CA ILE A 33 21.81 4.90 -7.31
C ILE A 33 20.52 5.11 -6.51
N THR A 34 19.36 5.13 -7.16
CA THR A 34 18.06 5.23 -6.48
C THR A 34 17.82 4.04 -5.55
N ALA A 35 18.11 2.81 -6.00
CA ALA A 35 17.99 1.62 -5.17
C ALA A 35 18.92 1.67 -3.94
N VAL A 36 20.15 2.17 -4.10
CA VAL A 36 21.08 2.39 -2.97
C VAL A 36 20.53 3.41 -1.98
N ARG A 37 20.01 4.55 -2.45
CA ARG A 37 19.39 5.57 -1.59
C ARG A 37 18.25 4.98 -0.78
N ASP A 38 17.31 4.32 -1.45
CA ASP A 38 16.10 3.79 -0.82
C ASP A 38 16.43 2.67 0.18
N ARG A 39 17.39 1.79 -0.14
CA ARG A 39 17.85 0.75 0.79
C ARG A 39 18.60 1.33 1.98
N THR A 40 19.41 2.37 1.78
CA THR A 40 20.13 3.04 2.86
C THR A 40 19.15 3.65 3.85
N GLN A 41 18.12 4.35 3.36
CA GLN A 41 17.06 4.91 4.21
C GLN A 41 16.35 3.83 5.04
N GLN A 42 16.02 2.68 4.45
CA GLN A 42 15.42 1.54 5.17
C GLN A 42 16.32 1.01 6.28
N LEU A 43 17.64 0.91 6.02
CA LEU A 43 18.61 0.45 7.01
C LEU A 43 18.77 1.47 8.15
N MET A 44 18.79 2.77 7.84
CA MET A 44 18.83 3.82 8.86
C MET A 44 17.59 3.80 9.76
N GLU A 45 16.39 3.56 9.20
CA GLU A 45 15.16 3.39 9.98
C GLU A 45 15.21 2.16 10.88
N LEU A 46 15.77 1.05 10.38
CA LEU A 46 15.99 -0.17 11.17
C LEU A 46 16.96 0.10 12.33
N ASP A 47 18.09 0.76 12.07
CA ASP A 47 19.10 1.09 13.07
C ASP A 47 18.55 2.03 14.14
N LYS A 48 17.84 3.08 13.74
CA LYS A 48 17.17 4.01 14.66
C LYS A 48 16.16 3.30 15.55
N ARG A 49 15.39 2.36 15.00
CA ARG A 49 14.44 1.57 15.78
C ARG A 49 15.16 0.61 16.73
N ARG A 50 16.25 -0.01 16.28
CA ARG A 50 17.11 -0.88 17.10
C ARG A 50 17.66 -0.15 18.32
N GLU A 51 18.20 1.04 18.12
CA GLU A 51 18.69 1.91 19.21
C GLU A 51 17.59 2.25 20.22
N ALA A 52 16.40 2.61 19.74
CA ALA A 52 15.27 2.92 20.61
C ALA A 52 14.84 1.71 21.46
N ILE A 53 14.84 0.51 20.89
CA ILE A 53 14.53 -0.73 21.61
C ILE A 53 15.60 -1.04 22.66
N LEU A 54 16.90 -0.97 22.30
CA LEU A 54 18.02 -1.20 23.22
C LEU A 54 17.95 -0.24 24.42
N LYS A 55 17.73 1.06 24.14
CA LYS A 55 17.57 2.08 25.18
C LYS A 55 16.40 1.76 26.12
N SER A 56 15.23 1.42 25.58
CA SER A 56 14.05 1.08 26.38
C SER A 56 14.28 -0.14 27.28
N LEU A 57 14.95 -1.18 26.76
CA LEU A 57 15.28 -2.38 27.52
C LEU A 57 16.31 -2.11 28.63
N GLN A 58 17.30 -1.27 28.34
CA GLN A 58 18.32 -0.87 29.31
C GLN A 58 17.70 -0.04 30.45
N GLU A 59 16.87 0.95 30.13
CA GLU A 59 16.18 1.80 31.13
C GLU A 59 15.28 0.98 32.08
N ARG A 60 14.76 -0.16 31.61
CA ARG A 60 13.90 -1.06 32.39
C ARG A 60 14.64 -2.23 33.04
N GLY A 61 15.98 -2.29 32.89
CA GLY A 61 16.80 -3.36 33.45
C GLY A 61 16.47 -4.75 32.88
N LYS A 62 16.01 -4.83 31.62
CA LYS A 62 15.63 -6.08 30.95
C LYS A 62 16.62 -6.52 29.86
N LEU A 63 17.65 -5.72 29.60
CA LEU A 63 18.65 -6.00 28.57
C LEU A 63 19.70 -6.98 29.09
N THR A 64 19.61 -8.25 28.69
CA THR A 64 20.69 -9.24 28.87
C THR A 64 21.65 -9.20 27.68
N ASP A 65 22.84 -9.80 27.83
CA ASP A 65 23.83 -9.86 26.76
C ASP A 65 23.32 -10.67 25.55
N GLU A 66 22.60 -11.76 25.79
CA GLU A 66 22.00 -12.60 24.73
C GLU A 66 20.89 -11.85 23.97
N LEU A 67 20.05 -11.11 24.70
CA LEU A 67 18.99 -10.28 24.11
C LEU A 67 19.59 -9.14 23.28
N LYS A 68 20.63 -8.48 23.79
CA LYS A 68 21.37 -7.45 23.09
C LYS A 68 21.95 -7.99 21.78
N GLU A 69 22.60 -9.15 21.82
CA GLU A 69 23.19 -9.77 20.63
C GLU A 69 22.11 -10.13 19.59
N SER A 70 20.97 -10.68 20.04
CA SER A 70 19.83 -10.99 19.18
C SER A 70 19.28 -9.74 18.48
N ILE A 71 19.13 -8.64 19.20
CA ILE A 71 18.68 -7.34 18.66
C ILE A 71 19.67 -6.78 17.63
N LEU A 72 20.98 -6.90 17.89
CA LEU A 72 22.03 -6.45 16.97
C LEU A 72 22.06 -7.27 15.68
N LYS A 73 21.74 -8.56 15.75
CA LYS A 73 21.67 -9.48 14.59
C LYS A 73 20.38 -9.38 13.79
N ALA A 74 19.36 -8.67 14.27
CA ALA A 74 18.08 -8.55 13.56
C ALA A 74 18.24 -7.79 12.23
N GLU A 75 18.04 -8.50 11.11
CA GLU A 75 18.23 -7.99 9.74
C GLU A 75 17.01 -7.25 9.17
N THR A 76 15.83 -7.45 9.78
CA THR A 76 14.58 -6.85 9.31
C THR A 76 13.80 -6.23 10.45
N MET A 77 12.95 -5.25 10.11
CA MET A 77 12.07 -4.61 11.09
C MET A 77 11.13 -5.61 11.76
N ALA A 78 10.62 -6.60 11.00
CA ALA A 78 9.74 -7.63 11.53
C ALA A 78 10.43 -8.48 12.61
N VAL A 79 11.63 -9.00 12.31
CA VAL A 79 12.41 -9.79 13.28
C VAL A 79 12.76 -8.95 14.51
N LEU A 80 13.14 -7.68 14.32
CA LEU A 80 13.45 -6.77 15.41
C LEU A 80 12.23 -6.55 16.34
N GLU A 81 11.04 -6.34 15.78
CA GLU A 81 9.81 -6.19 16.56
C GLU A 81 9.39 -7.50 17.24
N ASP A 82 9.57 -8.66 16.58
CA ASP A 82 9.28 -9.98 17.16
C ASP A 82 10.16 -10.24 18.40
N ILE A 83 11.47 -9.91 18.35
CA ILE A 83 12.37 -10.00 19.51
C ILE A 83 11.93 -9.07 20.65
N TYR A 84 11.46 -7.86 20.32
CA TYR A 84 11.04 -6.88 21.31
C TYR A 84 9.64 -7.14 21.90
N LEU A 85 8.81 -7.91 21.21
CA LEU A 85 7.40 -8.10 21.53
C LEU A 85 7.13 -8.53 22.98
N PRO A 86 7.86 -9.51 23.57
CA PRO A 86 7.66 -9.92 24.97
C PRO A 86 7.90 -8.80 25.98
N TYR A 87 8.76 -7.85 25.63
CA TYR A 87 9.17 -6.76 26.50
C TYR A 87 8.33 -5.50 26.33
N ARG A 88 7.58 -5.39 25.23
CA ARG A 88 6.77 -4.20 24.94
C ARG A 88 5.79 -3.94 26.10
N PRO A 89 5.64 -2.68 26.58
CA PRO A 89 4.64 -2.37 27.60
C PRO A 89 3.25 -2.82 27.16
N LYS A 90 2.62 -3.70 27.94
CA LYS A 90 1.32 -4.31 27.61
C LYS A 90 0.20 -3.66 28.41
N ARG A 91 -0.98 -3.56 27.80
CA ARG A 91 -2.23 -3.36 28.56
C ARG A 91 -2.48 -4.60 29.41
N ARG A 92 -3.27 -4.48 30.48
CA ARG A 92 -3.62 -5.61 31.35
C ARG A 92 -4.35 -6.69 30.55
N THR A 93 -3.64 -7.75 30.12
CA THR A 93 -4.17 -8.85 29.29
C THR A 93 -4.72 -9.98 30.16
N ARG A 94 -5.40 -10.97 29.56
CA ARG A 94 -5.80 -12.19 30.27
C ARG A 94 -4.59 -12.92 30.87
N ALA A 95 -3.49 -13.00 30.13
CA ALA A 95 -2.23 -13.57 30.62
C ALA A 95 -1.65 -12.74 31.77
N THR A 96 -1.64 -11.40 31.69
CA THR A 96 -1.21 -10.55 32.82
C THR A 96 -2.04 -10.81 34.07
N ILE A 97 -3.37 -10.88 33.92
CA ILE A 97 -4.28 -11.18 35.04
C ILE A 97 -3.99 -12.57 35.61
N ALA A 98 -3.76 -13.58 34.77
CA ALA A 98 -3.42 -14.92 35.22
C ALA A 98 -2.07 -14.96 35.97
N ARG A 99 -1.06 -14.19 35.53
CA ARG A 99 0.21 -14.03 36.25
C ARG A 99 0.03 -13.33 37.60
N GLU A 100 -0.79 -12.27 37.66
CA GLU A 100 -1.15 -11.59 38.92
C GLU A 100 -1.84 -12.53 39.91
N LYS A 101 -2.59 -13.52 39.41
CA LYS A 101 -3.20 -14.60 40.21
C LYS A 101 -2.21 -15.70 40.64
N GLY A 102 -0.97 -15.67 40.16
CA GLY A 102 0.07 -16.66 40.50
C GLY A 102 0.02 -17.95 39.67
N LEU A 103 -0.59 -17.92 38.47
CA LEU A 103 -0.79 -19.12 37.64
C LEU A 103 0.37 -19.44 36.66
N GLU A 104 1.42 -18.62 36.63
CA GLU A 104 2.57 -18.82 35.73
C GLU A 104 3.36 -20.11 35.99
N PRO A 105 3.58 -20.55 37.26
CA PRO A 105 4.22 -21.83 37.51
C PRO A 105 3.41 -23.02 36.98
N LEU A 106 2.07 -22.99 37.09
CA LEU A 106 1.18 -23.99 36.49
C LEU A 106 1.29 -24.00 34.96
N ALA A 107 1.30 -22.82 34.34
CA ALA A 107 1.49 -22.69 32.89
C ALA A 107 2.84 -23.27 32.43
N THR A 108 3.90 -23.01 33.19
CA THR A 108 5.25 -23.54 32.91
C THR A 108 5.26 -25.05 32.97
N LEU A 109 4.70 -25.63 34.04
CA LEU A 109 4.60 -27.08 34.22
C LEU A 109 3.84 -27.73 33.06
N ILE A 110 2.68 -27.18 32.69
CA ILE A 110 1.88 -27.69 31.57
C ILE A 110 2.64 -27.57 30.24
N PHE A 111 3.37 -26.48 30.01
CA PHE A 111 4.07 -26.22 28.75
C PHE A 111 5.29 -27.14 28.53
N VAL A 112 5.92 -27.62 29.62
CA VAL A 112 7.01 -28.59 29.56
C VAL A 112 6.55 -29.89 28.89
N GLN A 113 5.32 -30.35 29.22
CA GLN A 113 4.69 -31.58 28.72
C GLN A 113 5.45 -32.86 29.10
N ASP A 114 5.77 -33.04 30.38
CA ASP A 114 6.51 -34.19 30.91
C ASP A 114 5.63 -35.30 31.51
N GLY A 115 4.31 -35.25 31.30
CA GLY A 115 3.35 -36.28 31.72
C GLY A 115 2.66 -36.01 33.06
N ALA A 116 2.84 -34.82 33.65
CA ALA A 116 2.06 -34.39 34.80
C ALA A 116 0.56 -34.32 34.47
N ASP A 117 -0.31 -34.65 35.43
CA ASP A 117 -1.76 -34.47 35.28
C ASP A 117 -2.14 -33.00 35.57
N PRO A 118 -2.50 -32.19 34.56
CA PRO A 118 -2.78 -30.78 34.76
C PRO A 118 -3.92 -30.53 35.73
N HIS A 119 -4.91 -31.44 35.79
CA HIS A 119 -6.06 -31.24 36.68
C HIS A 119 -5.65 -31.35 38.14
N THR A 120 -4.85 -32.36 38.47
CA THR A 120 -4.30 -32.54 39.82
C THR A 120 -3.39 -31.38 40.22
N GLU A 121 -2.48 -30.98 39.34
CA GLU A 121 -1.56 -29.86 39.59
C GLU A 121 -2.30 -28.53 39.78
N ALA A 122 -3.39 -28.31 39.04
CA ALA A 122 -4.20 -27.11 39.14
C ALA A 122 -4.89 -26.91 40.50
N LEU A 123 -5.12 -27.99 41.28
CA LEU A 123 -5.74 -27.90 42.60
C LEU A 123 -4.92 -27.04 43.57
N ALA A 124 -3.59 -27.04 43.44
CA ALA A 124 -2.69 -26.26 44.29
C ALA A 124 -2.79 -24.74 44.03
N TYR A 125 -3.43 -24.33 42.95
CA TYR A 125 -3.55 -22.93 42.51
C TYR A 125 -4.95 -22.35 42.73
N ILE A 126 -5.86 -23.09 43.39
CA ILE A 126 -7.18 -22.59 43.76
C ILE A 126 -7.03 -21.56 44.87
N ASP A 127 -7.49 -20.34 44.58
CA ASP A 127 -7.37 -19.18 45.46
C ASP A 127 -8.55 -18.24 45.17
N THR A 128 -9.61 -18.35 45.97
CA THR A 128 -10.84 -17.58 45.77
C THR A 128 -10.63 -16.09 46.01
N GLU A 129 -9.68 -15.69 46.85
CA GLU A 129 -9.32 -14.29 47.09
C GLU A 129 -8.67 -13.66 45.85
N LYS A 130 -7.85 -14.44 45.13
CA LYS A 130 -7.32 -14.06 43.81
C LYS A 130 -8.31 -14.33 42.66
N GLY A 131 -9.50 -14.84 42.96
CA GLY A 131 -10.54 -15.10 41.97
C GLY A 131 -10.24 -16.31 41.07
N VAL A 132 -9.60 -17.35 41.60
CA VAL A 132 -9.45 -18.69 41.00
C VAL A 132 -10.34 -19.64 41.80
N LYS A 133 -11.52 -19.98 41.28
CA LYS A 133 -12.57 -20.66 42.08
C LYS A 133 -12.42 -22.18 42.09
N ASP A 134 -11.88 -22.72 41.01
CA ASP A 134 -11.73 -24.16 40.81
C ASP A 134 -10.52 -24.46 39.90
N ALA A 135 -10.21 -25.74 39.72
CA ALA A 135 -9.14 -26.19 38.84
C ALA A 135 -9.35 -25.77 37.38
N GLY A 136 -10.61 -25.60 36.93
CA GLY A 136 -10.94 -25.14 35.59
C GLY A 136 -10.50 -23.70 35.35
N ASP A 137 -10.76 -22.81 36.31
CA ASP A 137 -10.29 -21.42 36.33
C ASP A 137 -8.76 -21.35 36.31
N ALA A 138 -8.08 -22.18 37.11
CA ALA A 138 -6.62 -22.24 37.16
C ALA A 138 -6.04 -22.67 35.79
N LEU A 139 -6.58 -23.74 35.20
CA LEU A 139 -6.19 -24.22 33.87
C LEU A 139 -6.48 -23.19 32.78
N ALA A 140 -7.61 -22.47 32.85
CA ALA A 140 -7.94 -21.41 31.92
C ALA A 140 -6.91 -20.28 31.96
N GLY A 141 -6.54 -19.82 33.16
CA GLY A 141 -5.51 -18.81 33.33
C GLY A 141 -4.13 -19.29 32.87
N ALA A 142 -3.78 -20.55 33.13
CA ALA A 142 -2.54 -21.14 32.62
C ALA A 142 -2.51 -21.18 31.08
N ARG A 143 -3.63 -21.56 30.43
CA ARG A 143 -3.76 -21.50 28.96
C ARG A 143 -3.68 -20.09 28.42
N ASP A 144 -4.23 -19.09 29.10
CA ASP A 144 -4.10 -17.68 28.69
C ASP A 144 -2.63 -17.23 28.64
N ILE A 145 -1.81 -17.69 29.60
CA ILE A 145 -0.36 -17.42 29.65
C ILE A 145 0.35 -18.14 28.49
N ILE A 146 0.10 -19.43 28.29
CA ILE A 146 0.68 -20.22 27.19
C ILE A 146 0.32 -19.62 25.84
N ALA A 147 -0.94 -19.17 25.68
CA ALA A 147 -1.40 -18.54 24.45
C ALA A 147 -0.64 -17.24 24.14
N GLU A 148 -0.26 -16.47 25.17
CA GLU A 148 0.60 -15.30 24.99
C GLU A 148 2.02 -15.70 24.60
N TRP A 149 2.60 -16.73 25.22
CA TRP A 149 3.94 -17.24 24.84
C TRP A 149 3.99 -17.70 23.39
N VAL A 150 2.99 -18.46 22.92
CA VAL A 150 2.91 -18.92 21.52
C VAL A 150 2.77 -17.73 20.55
N ASN A 151 2.00 -16.70 20.91
CA ASN A 151 1.83 -15.51 20.08
C ASN A 151 3.13 -14.69 19.93
N GLU A 152 3.97 -14.73 20.94
CA GLU A 152 5.21 -13.96 21.04
C GLU A 152 6.47 -14.75 20.68
N ASP A 153 6.31 -16.04 20.40
CA ASP A 153 7.40 -16.90 19.97
C ASP A 153 7.87 -16.56 18.56
N GLN A 154 9.17 -16.32 18.40
CA GLN A 154 9.76 -15.87 17.14
C GLN A 154 9.64 -16.92 16.03
N ALA A 155 9.81 -18.21 16.35
CA ALA A 155 9.71 -19.28 15.37
C ALA A 155 8.26 -19.49 14.92
N GLY A 156 7.32 -19.45 15.86
CA GLY A 156 5.89 -19.47 15.59
C GLY A 156 5.45 -18.31 14.69
N ARG A 157 5.86 -17.08 15.01
CA ARG A 157 5.54 -15.90 14.18
C ARG A 157 6.17 -15.98 12.79
N ALA A 158 7.44 -16.37 12.69
CA ALA A 158 8.10 -16.54 11.40
C ALA A 158 7.38 -17.58 10.53
N LYS A 159 6.97 -18.71 11.12
CA LYS A 159 6.22 -19.76 10.42
C LYS A 159 4.84 -19.30 9.98
N MET A 160 4.13 -18.55 10.82
CA MET A 160 2.83 -17.98 10.43
C MET A 160 2.96 -16.94 9.34
N ARG A 161 4.00 -16.09 9.37
CA ARG A 161 4.25 -15.10 8.32
C ARG A 161 4.44 -15.77 6.96
N GLU A 162 5.27 -16.81 6.90
CA GLU A 162 5.44 -17.64 5.70
C GLU A 162 4.10 -18.24 5.23
N LEU A 163 3.30 -18.79 6.15
CA LEU A 163 2.03 -19.41 5.83
C LEU A 163 1.01 -18.39 5.27
N PHE A 164 0.91 -17.20 5.86
CA PHE A 164 0.04 -16.12 5.38
C PHE A 164 0.48 -15.61 4.00
N GLU A 165 1.78 -15.58 3.71
CA GLU A 165 2.30 -15.20 2.41
C GLU A 165 2.01 -16.24 1.32
N LEU A 166 2.23 -17.53 1.63
CA LEU A 166 2.12 -18.61 0.64
C LEU A 166 0.69 -19.14 0.45
N LYS A 167 -0.06 -19.28 1.55
CA LYS A 167 -1.39 -19.91 1.57
C LYS A 167 -2.50 -18.96 2.03
N GLY A 168 -2.19 -17.71 2.30
CA GLY A 168 -3.21 -16.71 2.62
C GLY A 168 -4.17 -16.50 1.45
N THR A 169 -5.44 -16.28 1.76
CA THR A 169 -6.48 -15.94 0.79
C THR A 169 -7.12 -14.63 1.21
N PHE A 170 -7.21 -13.68 0.27
CA PHE A 170 -8.10 -12.53 0.42
C PHE A 170 -9.53 -13.01 0.28
N ARG A 171 -10.39 -12.71 1.26
CA ARG A 171 -11.83 -13.00 1.20
C ARG A 171 -12.60 -11.72 1.41
N SER A 172 -13.41 -11.38 0.43
CA SER A 172 -14.22 -10.16 0.43
C SER A 172 -15.69 -10.50 0.46
N LYS A 173 -16.45 -9.80 1.32
CA LYS A 173 -17.91 -9.88 1.37
C LYS A 173 -18.53 -8.49 1.41
N ALA A 174 -19.66 -8.30 0.74
CA ALA A 174 -20.47 -7.08 0.86
C ALA A 174 -20.89 -6.83 2.32
N LEU A 175 -20.77 -5.59 2.78
CA LEU A 175 -21.25 -5.15 4.10
C LEU A 175 -22.64 -4.50 4.05
N SER A 176 -23.04 -3.97 2.89
CA SER A 176 -24.34 -3.36 2.68
C SER A 176 -24.99 -3.87 1.38
N ASP A 177 -26.30 -4.06 1.43
CA ASP A 177 -27.10 -4.37 0.25
C ASP A 177 -27.42 -3.07 -0.52
N ASN A 178 -26.67 -2.81 -1.59
CA ASN A 178 -27.01 -1.87 -2.67
C ASN A 178 -27.25 -0.39 -2.29
N GLU A 179 -26.18 0.32 -1.93
CA GLU A 179 -26.09 1.74 -2.29
C GLU A 179 -25.59 1.85 -3.75
N GLU A 180 -26.16 2.75 -4.57
CA GLU A 180 -25.71 2.98 -5.96
C GLU A 180 -24.18 3.15 -6.06
N GLU A 181 -23.58 3.79 -5.05
CA GLU A 181 -22.13 4.00 -4.95
C GLU A 181 -21.33 2.71 -4.74
N GLY A 182 -21.92 1.69 -4.12
CA GLY A 182 -21.29 0.39 -3.87
C GLY A 182 -21.25 -0.52 -5.09
N LEU A 183 -22.06 -0.25 -6.13
CA LEU A 183 -22.13 -1.06 -7.36
C LEU A 183 -20.80 -1.15 -8.11
N LYS A 184 -19.92 -0.15 -7.95
CA LYS A 184 -18.55 -0.18 -8.52
C LYS A 184 -17.67 -1.30 -7.93
N TYR A 185 -18.07 -1.88 -6.80
CA TYR A 185 -17.40 -3.02 -6.14
C TYR A 185 -18.13 -4.35 -6.31
N LYS A 186 -19.16 -4.42 -7.17
CA LYS A 186 -19.99 -5.62 -7.35
C LYS A 186 -19.18 -6.89 -7.60
N ASP A 187 -18.11 -6.80 -8.38
CA ASP A 187 -17.23 -7.94 -8.69
C ASP A 187 -16.49 -8.50 -7.47
N TYR A 188 -16.52 -7.79 -6.34
CA TYR A 188 -15.85 -8.13 -5.08
C TYR A 188 -16.82 -8.43 -3.92
N PHE A 189 -18.13 -8.53 -4.18
CA PHE A 189 -19.14 -8.77 -3.14
C PHE A 189 -19.12 -10.18 -2.55
N ASP A 190 -18.66 -11.16 -3.30
CA ASP A 190 -18.36 -12.52 -2.82
C ASP A 190 -17.16 -13.03 -3.63
N TRP A 191 -15.97 -12.77 -3.10
CA TRP A 191 -14.75 -12.93 -3.87
C TRP A 191 -13.61 -13.48 -3.02
N GLU A 192 -12.88 -14.44 -3.59
CA GLU A 192 -11.69 -15.02 -2.98
C GLU A 192 -10.53 -15.12 -3.98
N GLU A 193 -9.32 -14.74 -3.55
CA GLU A 193 -8.11 -14.89 -4.37
C GLU A 193 -6.87 -15.13 -3.49
N PRO A 194 -5.91 -15.97 -3.93
CA PRO A 194 -4.67 -16.18 -3.20
C PRO A 194 -3.83 -14.91 -3.05
N VAL A 195 -3.28 -14.70 -1.86
CA VAL A 195 -2.40 -13.56 -1.53
C VAL A 195 -1.16 -13.50 -2.40
N ALA A 196 -0.56 -14.67 -2.69
CA ALA A 196 0.69 -14.76 -3.43
C ALA A 196 0.59 -14.24 -4.88
N SER A 197 -0.58 -14.38 -5.51
CA SER A 197 -0.78 -14.12 -6.94
C SER A 197 -1.75 -12.97 -7.24
N ALA A 198 -2.35 -12.35 -6.23
CA ALA A 198 -3.33 -11.28 -6.42
C ALA A 198 -2.73 -10.05 -7.13
N PRO A 199 -3.31 -9.59 -8.26
CA PRO A 199 -2.84 -8.41 -8.97
C PRO A 199 -2.98 -7.11 -8.15
N SER A 200 -2.02 -6.19 -8.29
CA SER A 200 -2.01 -4.90 -7.56
C SER A 200 -3.34 -4.15 -7.63
N HIS A 201 -3.91 -3.98 -8.82
CA HIS A 201 -5.16 -3.22 -9.00
C HIS A 201 -6.35 -3.82 -8.24
N ARG A 202 -6.43 -5.16 -8.10
CA ARG A 202 -7.50 -5.83 -7.33
C ARG A 202 -7.30 -5.63 -5.83
N VAL A 203 -6.06 -5.80 -5.34
CA VAL A 203 -5.71 -5.55 -3.93
C VAL A 203 -6.07 -4.10 -3.54
N LEU A 204 -5.77 -3.13 -4.42
CA LEU A 204 -6.14 -1.72 -4.20
C LEU A 204 -7.65 -1.49 -4.25
N ALA A 205 -8.37 -2.15 -5.15
CA ALA A 205 -9.84 -2.05 -5.24
C ALA A 205 -10.53 -2.59 -3.99
N LEU A 206 -10.14 -3.77 -3.51
CA LEU A 206 -10.65 -4.39 -2.28
C LEU A 206 -10.45 -3.49 -1.07
N ARG A 207 -9.22 -2.99 -0.89
CA ARG A 207 -8.90 -2.09 0.22
C ARG A 207 -9.63 -0.76 0.13
N ARG A 208 -9.91 -0.27 -1.08
CA ARG A 208 -10.73 0.93 -1.27
C ARG A 208 -12.18 0.66 -0.88
N GLY A 209 -12.77 -0.43 -1.36
CA GLY A 209 -14.13 -0.82 -1.00
C GLY A 209 -14.30 -1.07 0.49
N GLU A 210 -13.30 -1.64 1.15
CA GLU A 210 -13.28 -1.79 2.61
C GLU A 210 -13.18 -0.44 3.33
N LYS A 211 -12.26 0.44 2.90
CA LYS A 211 -12.11 1.77 3.50
C LYS A 211 -13.36 2.64 3.35
N GLU A 212 -14.06 2.50 2.23
CA GLU A 212 -15.32 3.19 1.93
C GLU A 212 -16.54 2.51 2.61
N GLY A 213 -16.37 1.36 3.28
CA GLY A 213 -17.41 0.70 4.06
C GLY A 213 -18.33 -0.24 3.28
N PHE A 214 -18.06 -0.48 1.99
CA PHE A 214 -18.86 -1.36 1.14
C PHE A 214 -18.48 -2.84 1.24
N LEU A 215 -17.21 -3.12 1.56
CA LEU A 215 -16.66 -4.47 1.66
C LEU A 215 -16.12 -4.76 3.06
N SER A 216 -16.24 -6.01 3.48
CA SER A 216 -15.42 -6.58 4.54
C SER A 216 -14.31 -7.38 3.89
N LEU A 217 -13.07 -7.20 4.36
CA LEU A 217 -11.91 -7.91 3.83
C LEU A 217 -11.25 -8.71 4.95
N ARG A 218 -11.13 -10.02 4.76
CA ARG A 218 -10.28 -10.90 5.57
C ARG A 218 -9.10 -11.41 4.76
N THR A 219 -7.97 -11.64 5.41
CA THR A 219 -6.76 -12.15 4.78
C THR A 219 -6.11 -13.18 5.69
N THR A 220 -6.47 -14.43 5.50
CA THR A 220 -6.05 -15.54 6.36
C THR A 220 -5.78 -16.79 5.54
N PRO A 221 -4.84 -17.66 5.96
CA PRO A 221 -4.73 -19.01 5.42
C PRO A 221 -5.86 -19.90 5.94
N PRO A 222 -5.99 -21.14 5.44
CA PRO A 222 -6.79 -22.18 6.10
C PRO A 222 -6.37 -22.31 7.58
N GLU A 223 -7.35 -22.28 8.49
CA GLU A 223 -7.09 -22.33 9.94
C GLU A 223 -6.43 -23.65 10.34
N GLU A 224 -6.80 -24.75 9.71
CA GLU A 224 -6.24 -26.09 9.95
C GLU A 224 -4.72 -26.12 9.70
N ASP A 225 -4.26 -25.61 8.56
CA ASP A 225 -2.84 -25.52 8.22
C ASP A 225 -2.04 -24.71 9.24
N ALA A 226 -2.63 -23.62 9.76
CA ALA A 226 -1.97 -22.76 10.74
C ALA A 226 -1.87 -23.44 12.10
N LEU A 227 -2.95 -24.09 12.54
CA LEU A 227 -2.98 -24.85 13.77
C LEU A 227 -2.02 -26.04 13.72
N GLU A 228 -1.99 -26.78 12.61
CA GLU A 228 -1.05 -27.89 12.42
C GLU A 228 0.41 -27.43 12.53
N ALA A 229 0.76 -26.34 11.82
CA ALA A 229 2.11 -25.79 11.86
C ALA A 229 2.52 -25.31 13.27
N LEU A 230 1.61 -24.72 14.04
CA LEU A 230 1.89 -24.34 15.44
C LEU A 230 1.96 -25.57 16.36
N MET A 231 1.09 -26.56 16.17
CA MET A 231 1.12 -27.80 16.96
C MET A 231 2.44 -28.54 16.76
N LEU A 232 2.97 -28.59 15.54
CA LEU A 232 4.28 -29.20 15.26
C LEU A 232 5.44 -28.51 16.00
N LEU A 233 5.32 -27.23 16.34
CA LEU A 233 6.36 -26.48 17.06
C LEU A 233 6.25 -26.64 18.58
N PHE A 234 5.03 -26.67 19.11
CA PHE A 234 4.82 -26.51 20.55
C PHE A 234 4.26 -27.74 21.26
N VAL A 235 3.63 -28.69 20.55
CA VAL A 235 3.06 -29.89 21.17
C VAL A 235 4.06 -31.04 21.10
N LYS A 236 4.35 -31.65 22.26
CA LYS A 236 5.40 -32.67 22.39
C LYS A 236 4.87 -34.09 22.58
N GLY A 237 3.57 -34.25 22.82
CA GLY A 237 2.95 -35.55 23.04
C GLY A 237 1.43 -35.50 22.97
N ASP A 238 0.79 -36.52 23.54
CA ASP A 238 -0.67 -36.70 23.50
C ASP A 238 -1.32 -36.80 24.90
N GLY A 239 -0.51 -36.59 25.95
CA GLY A 239 -0.95 -36.57 27.35
C GLY A 239 -1.90 -35.41 27.68
N ALA A 240 -2.46 -35.42 28.90
CA ALA A 240 -3.42 -34.40 29.33
C ALA A 240 -2.82 -32.97 29.34
N ASP A 241 -1.54 -32.85 29.67
CA ASP A 241 -0.73 -31.63 29.55
C ASP A 241 -0.65 -31.12 28.10
N SER A 242 -0.35 -32.01 27.16
CA SER A 242 -0.27 -31.73 25.73
C SER A 242 -1.62 -31.29 25.18
N GLN A 243 -2.73 -31.86 25.68
CA GLN A 243 -4.08 -31.39 25.34
C GLN A 243 -4.34 -29.96 25.83
N GLN A 244 -3.86 -29.57 27.02
CA GLN A 244 -3.96 -28.18 27.48
C GLN A 244 -3.17 -27.22 26.59
N VAL A 245 -1.97 -27.63 26.14
CA VAL A 245 -1.17 -26.85 25.18
C VAL A 245 -1.88 -26.72 23.83
N ARG A 246 -2.49 -27.80 23.30
CA ARG A 246 -3.30 -27.74 22.06
C ARG A 246 -4.45 -26.73 22.18
N LEU A 247 -5.16 -26.73 23.30
CA LEU A 247 -6.23 -25.75 23.57
C LEU A 247 -5.70 -24.31 23.63
N ALA A 248 -4.54 -24.11 24.25
CA ALA A 248 -3.90 -22.79 24.32
C ALA A 248 -3.41 -22.30 22.95
N ILE A 249 -2.87 -23.19 22.10
CA ILE A 249 -2.48 -22.86 20.72
C ILE A 249 -3.69 -22.43 19.90
N HIS A 250 -4.80 -23.15 19.99
CA HIS A 250 -6.01 -22.80 19.27
C HIS A 250 -6.53 -21.40 19.67
N ASP A 251 -6.58 -21.10 20.97
CA ASP A 251 -6.94 -19.76 21.45
C ASP A 251 -5.90 -18.70 21.02
N SER A 252 -4.60 -18.99 21.11
CA SER A 252 -3.52 -18.11 20.67
C SER A 252 -3.67 -17.72 19.20
N TYR A 253 -3.84 -18.71 18.33
CA TYR A 253 -4.01 -18.48 16.90
C TYR A 253 -5.22 -17.59 16.63
N LYS A 254 -6.39 -18.02 17.10
CA LYS A 254 -7.66 -17.35 16.76
C LYS A 254 -7.77 -15.94 17.33
N ARG A 255 -7.32 -15.74 18.58
CA ARG A 255 -7.52 -14.48 19.32
C ARG A 255 -6.38 -13.49 19.13
N LEU A 256 -5.14 -13.96 18.95
CA LEU A 256 -3.94 -13.13 19.00
C LEU A 256 -3.17 -13.18 17.68
N LEU A 257 -2.64 -14.36 17.35
CA LEU A 257 -1.62 -14.49 16.31
C LEU A 257 -2.21 -14.23 14.92
N SER A 258 -3.36 -14.83 14.58
CA SER A 258 -4.04 -14.63 13.30
C SER A 258 -4.37 -13.15 13.04
N VAL A 259 -4.82 -12.42 14.06
CA VAL A 259 -5.16 -11.00 13.93
C VAL A 259 -3.92 -10.15 13.65
N SER A 260 -2.81 -10.46 14.36
CA SER A 260 -1.54 -9.76 14.16
C SER A 260 -0.93 -10.06 12.77
N MET A 261 -0.94 -11.33 12.36
CA MET A 261 -0.42 -11.78 11.07
C MET A 261 -1.24 -11.26 9.89
N GLU A 262 -2.57 -11.23 10.04
CA GLU A 262 -3.47 -10.62 9.06
C GLU A 262 -3.16 -9.14 8.86
N THR A 263 -2.88 -8.41 9.95
CA THR A 263 -2.49 -7.00 9.86
C THR A 263 -1.16 -6.84 9.11
N GLU A 264 -0.16 -7.65 9.45
CA GLU A 264 1.16 -7.63 8.79
C GLU A 264 1.04 -7.92 7.29
N ILE A 265 0.40 -9.03 6.89
CA ILE A 265 0.29 -9.40 5.48
C ILE A 265 -0.51 -8.36 4.68
N ARG A 266 -1.55 -7.78 5.30
CA ARG A 266 -2.34 -6.72 4.67
C ARG A 266 -1.47 -5.49 4.42
N LEU A 267 -0.63 -5.08 5.36
CA LEU A 267 0.29 -3.95 5.15
C LEU A 267 1.32 -4.25 4.06
N ALA A 268 1.91 -5.45 4.09
CA ALA A 268 2.91 -5.88 3.10
C ALA A 268 2.33 -5.90 1.68
N THR A 269 1.16 -6.51 1.50
CA THR A 269 0.47 -6.59 0.20
C THR A 269 0.02 -5.23 -0.29
N LYS A 270 -0.42 -4.33 0.60
CA LYS A 270 -0.71 -2.94 0.24
C LYS A 270 0.52 -2.23 -0.31
N LYS A 271 1.63 -2.30 0.42
CA LYS A 271 2.88 -1.66 0.02
C LYS A 271 3.32 -2.14 -1.36
N ARG A 272 3.30 -3.46 -1.59
CA ARG A 272 3.63 -4.07 -2.89
C ARG A 272 2.69 -3.59 -4.01
N ALA A 273 1.39 -3.50 -3.73
CA ALA A 273 0.41 -3.03 -4.70
C ALA A 273 0.59 -1.53 -5.03
N ASP A 274 0.83 -0.69 -4.02
CA ASP A 274 1.11 0.73 -4.17
C ASP A 274 2.39 0.94 -5.01
N GLU A 275 3.47 0.22 -4.72
CA GLU A 275 4.74 0.29 -5.47
C GLU A 275 4.56 -0.05 -6.96
N GLU A 276 3.82 -1.12 -7.27
CA GLU A 276 3.54 -1.51 -8.66
C GLU A 276 2.66 -0.48 -9.38
N ALA A 277 1.62 0.03 -8.72
CA ALA A 277 0.75 1.04 -9.31
C ALA A 277 1.49 2.36 -9.56
N ILE A 278 2.31 2.80 -8.61
CA ILE A 278 3.14 4.00 -8.73
C ILE A 278 4.15 3.84 -9.87
N LYS A 279 4.75 2.66 -10.03
CA LYS A 279 5.66 2.38 -11.14
C LYS A 279 4.97 2.55 -12.49
N VAL A 280 3.77 1.99 -12.67
CA VAL A 280 2.98 2.18 -13.89
C VAL A 280 2.66 3.66 -14.13
N PHE A 281 2.27 4.41 -13.10
CA PHE A 281 2.03 5.85 -13.24
C PHE A 281 3.29 6.63 -13.58
N ALA A 282 4.43 6.29 -12.99
CA ALA A 282 5.72 6.91 -13.26
C ALA A 282 6.17 6.64 -14.70
N ASP A 283 5.98 5.42 -15.21
CA ASP A 283 6.31 5.05 -16.59
C ASP A 283 5.40 5.80 -17.58
N ASN A 284 4.10 5.88 -17.30
CA ASN A 284 3.16 6.66 -18.12
C ASN A 284 3.52 8.15 -18.13
N LEU A 285 3.84 8.74 -16.97
CA LEU A 285 4.27 10.13 -16.88
C LEU A 285 5.58 10.37 -17.63
N ARG A 286 6.54 9.45 -17.51
CA ARG A 286 7.82 9.52 -18.23
C ARG A 286 7.61 9.52 -19.74
N GLN A 287 6.71 8.67 -20.25
CA GLN A 287 6.38 8.65 -21.68
C GLN A 287 5.76 9.96 -22.14
N LEU A 288 4.89 10.57 -21.33
CA LEU A 288 4.30 11.87 -21.64
C LEU A 288 5.35 13.00 -21.65
N LEU A 289 6.24 13.03 -20.66
CA LEU A 289 7.29 14.06 -20.56
C LEU A 289 8.37 13.94 -21.66
N LEU A 290 8.62 12.72 -22.15
CA LEU A 290 9.59 12.45 -23.20
C LEU A 290 8.97 12.33 -24.60
N ALA A 291 7.67 12.63 -24.73
CA ALA A 291 7.02 12.66 -26.02
C ALA A 291 7.73 13.67 -26.95
N PRO A 292 7.98 13.33 -28.22
CA PRO A 292 8.64 14.25 -29.15
C PRO A 292 7.86 15.57 -29.26
N PRO A 293 8.51 16.73 -29.02
CA PRO A 293 7.85 18.01 -29.17
C PRO A 293 7.51 18.25 -30.65
N LEU A 294 6.31 18.77 -30.91
CA LEU A 294 5.87 19.13 -32.27
C LEU A 294 6.72 20.26 -32.89
N GLY A 295 7.41 21.02 -32.05
CA GLY A 295 8.26 22.14 -32.43
C GLY A 295 7.49 23.45 -32.59
N GLN A 296 8.14 24.43 -33.23
CA GLN A 296 7.68 25.81 -33.34
C GLN A 296 6.64 25.98 -34.47
N LYS A 297 5.37 25.72 -34.15
CA LYS A 297 4.23 25.80 -35.08
C LYS A 297 3.15 26.74 -34.53
N THR A 298 2.49 27.49 -35.42
CA THR A 298 1.21 28.13 -35.10
C THR A 298 0.17 27.05 -34.88
N MET A 299 -0.54 27.12 -33.76
CA MET A 299 -1.38 26.02 -33.29
C MET A 299 -2.79 26.50 -32.98
N LEU A 300 -3.78 25.70 -33.37
CA LEU A 300 -5.14 25.79 -32.84
C LEU A 300 -5.34 24.60 -31.90
N ALA A 301 -5.58 24.85 -30.61
CA ALA A 301 -5.87 23.79 -29.65
C ALA A 301 -7.36 23.77 -29.31
N ILE A 302 -7.92 22.56 -29.18
CA ILE A 302 -9.33 22.33 -28.91
C ILE A 302 -9.43 21.45 -27.66
N ASP A 303 -10.08 21.98 -26.62
CA ASP A 303 -10.55 21.22 -25.47
C ASP A 303 -12.00 20.77 -25.73
N PRO A 304 -12.24 19.48 -26.02
CA PRO A 304 -13.56 19.00 -26.44
C PRO A 304 -14.61 19.05 -25.34
N GLY A 305 -15.86 19.28 -25.73
CA GLY A 305 -16.99 19.23 -24.81
C GLY A 305 -18.32 19.20 -25.53
N PHE A 306 -19.28 18.48 -24.94
CA PHE A 306 -20.68 18.44 -25.43
C PHE A 306 -21.45 19.68 -24.95
N ARG A 307 -21.89 19.67 -23.69
CA ARG A 307 -22.81 20.68 -23.14
C ARG A 307 -22.19 22.08 -23.06
N THR A 308 -20.92 22.16 -22.66
CA THR A 308 -20.20 23.42 -22.49
C THR A 308 -19.51 23.88 -23.78
N GLY A 309 -19.70 23.15 -24.89
CA GLY A 309 -18.98 23.38 -26.13
C GLY A 309 -17.51 22.98 -26.05
N CYS A 310 -16.82 23.07 -27.19
CA CYS A 310 -15.39 22.89 -27.29
C CYS A 310 -14.70 24.25 -27.18
N LYS A 311 -13.72 24.40 -26.27
CA LYS A 311 -12.95 25.64 -26.14
C LYS A 311 -11.85 25.60 -27.16
N VAL A 312 -11.62 26.72 -27.83
CA VAL A 312 -10.66 26.84 -28.92
C VAL A 312 -9.70 27.96 -28.58
N VAL A 313 -8.41 27.69 -28.69
CA VAL A 313 -7.38 28.72 -28.60
C VAL A 313 -6.48 28.68 -29.83
N CYS A 314 -5.99 29.84 -30.26
CA CYS A 314 -4.94 29.95 -31.27
C CYS A 314 -3.68 30.50 -30.61
N MET A 315 -2.53 29.90 -30.91
CA MET A 315 -1.22 30.28 -30.38
C MET A 315 -0.22 30.48 -31.51
N ASP A 316 0.71 31.40 -31.31
CA ASP A 316 1.82 31.59 -32.24
C ASP A 316 2.91 30.52 -32.08
N ARG A 317 3.98 30.63 -32.89
CA ARG A 317 5.10 29.68 -32.90
C ARG A 317 5.92 29.66 -31.61
N GLN A 318 5.75 30.64 -30.72
CA GLN A 318 6.39 30.76 -29.42
C GLN A 318 5.47 30.33 -28.27
N GLY A 319 4.21 29.99 -28.56
CA GLY A 319 3.21 29.61 -27.56
C GLY A 319 2.42 30.79 -26.99
N LYS A 320 2.55 32.00 -27.56
CA LYS A 320 1.76 33.15 -27.12
C LYS A 320 0.30 32.97 -27.55
N LEU A 321 -0.63 33.17 -26.62
CA LEU A 321 -2.06 33.20 -26.90
C LEU A 321 -2.40 34.36 -27.86
N LEU A 322 -3.01 34.03 -28.99
CA LEU A 322 -3.47 34.99 -30.01
C LEU A 322 -4.99 35.19 -29.96
N HIS A 323 -5.73 34.13 -29.64
CA HIS A 323 -7.18 34.12 -29.67
C HIS A 323 -7.72 33.01 -28.78
N ASN A 324 -8.88 33.24 -28.16
CA ASN A 324 -9.67 32.24 -27.45
C ASN A 324 -11.16 32.41 -27.81
N ASP A 325 -11.88 31.29 -27.93
CA ASP A 325 -13.30 31.26 -28.26
C ASP A 325 -13.92 29.91 -27.82
N ALA A 326 -15.23 29.78 -27.98
CA ALA A 326 -15.95 28.53 -27.83
C ALA A 326 -16.75 28.20 -29.11
N ILE A 327 -16.79 26.91 -29.44
CA ILE A 327 -17.60 26.37 -30.54
C ILE A 327 -18.50 25.25 -30.07
N TYR A 328 -19.61 25.02 -30.78
CA TYR A 328 -20.62 24.03 -30.39
C TYR A 328 -20.89 23.03 -31.53
N PRO A 329 -19.88 22.25 -31.96
CA PRO A 329 -20.00 21.39 -33.13
C PRO A 329 -21.00 20.23 -32.97
N HIS A 330 -21.39 19.91 -31.73
CA HIS A 330 -22.14 18.69 -31.36
C HIS A 330 -23.61 18.93 -30.95
N LEU A 331 -24.10 20.18 -31.01
CA LEU A 331 -25.41 20.53 -30.46
C LEU A 331 -26.54 20.54 -31.52
N SER A 332 -26.31 21.17 -32.67
CA SER A 332 -27.30 21.25 -33.76
C SER A 332 -26.60 21.46 -35.11
N GLU A 333 -27.23 21.07 -36.22
CA GLU A 333 -26.65 21.23 -37.57
C GLU A 333 -26.24 22.68 -37.89
N LYS A 334 -27.03 23.64 -37.40
CA LYS A 334 -26.73 25.07 -37.53
C LYS A 334 -25.41 25.40 -36.82
N GLN A 335 -25.25 24.97 -35.56
CA GLN A 335 -24.04 25.24 -34.78
C GLN A 335 -22.82 24.46 -35.30
N THR A 336 -23.01 23.25 -35.85
CA THR A 336 -21.96 22.52 -36.56
C THR A 336 -21.45 23.32 -37.76
N THR A 337 -22.36 23.91 -38.54
CA THR A 337 -22.01 24.75 -39.70
C THR A 337 -21.29 26.03 -39.28
N GLU A 338 -21.76 26.70 -38.22
CA GLU A 338 -21.12 27.89 -37.66
C GLU A 338 -19.71 27.58 -37.12
N ALA A 339 -19.55 26.47 -36.40
CA ALA A 339 -18.26 25.99 -35.93
C ALA A 339 -17.30 25.70 -37.10
N ALA A 340 -17.79 25.09 -38.19
CA ALA A 340 -17.00 24.77 -39.37
C ALA A 340 -16.45 26.04 -40.04
N HIS A 341 -17.30 27.06 -40.21
CA HIS A 341 -16.88 28.35 -40.74
C HIS A 341 -15.85 29.03 -39.83
N LYS A 342 -16.09 29.02 -38.51
CA LYS A 342 -15.18 29.64 -37.54
C LYS A 342 -13.80 28.97 -37.54
N ILE A 343 -13.73 27.64 -37.50
CA ILE A 343 -12.44 26.92 -37.54
C ILE A 343 -11.67 27.23 -38.83
N ARG A 344 -12.32 27.24 -39.99
CA ARG A 344 -11.66 27.59 -41.26
C ARG A 344 -11.13 29.03 -41.25
N ALA A 345 -11.93 29.97 -40.75
CA ALA A 345 -11.52 31.37 -40.63
C ALA A 345 -10.31 31.54 -39.71
N LEU A 346 -10.31 30.90 -38.53
CA LEU A 346 -9.19 30.92 -37.59
C LEU A 346 -7.94 30.28 -38.19
N CYS A 347 -8.08 29.15 -38.89
CA CYS A 347 -6.96 28.49 -39.58
C CYS A 347 -6.30 29.42 -40.60
N GLN A 348 -7.10 30.16 -41.37
CA GLN A 348 -6.60 31.09 -42.37
C GLN A 348 -6.01 32.37 -41.75
N GLN A 349 -6.69 32.95 -40.76
CA GLN A 349 -6.28 34.21 -40.13
C GLN A 349 -4.95 34.10 -39.39
N TYR A 350 -4.73 32.98 -38.68
CA TYR A 350 -3.53 32.76 -37.87
C TYR A 350 -2.51 31.82 -38.52
N GLU A 351 -2.70 31.50 -39.81
CA GLU A 351 -1.82 30.62 -40.59
C GLU A 351 -1.50 29.31 -39.84
N ILE A 352 -2.53 28.65 -39.31
CA ILE A 352 -2.37 27.49 -38.42
C ILE A 352 -1.66 26.35 -39.14
N ASN A 353 -0.63 25.79 -38.50
CA ASN A 353 0.12 24.64 -39.02
C ASN A 353 -0.25 23.32 -38.33
N ALA A 354 -0.85 23.38 -37.15
CA ALA A 354 -1.26 22.21 -36.39
C ALA A 354 -2.54 22.45 -35.59
N ILE A 355 -3.37 21.41 -35.49
CA ILE A 355 -4.54 21.36 -34.62
C ILE A 355 -4.31 20.28 -33.57
N ALA A 356 -4.33 20.68 -32.29
CA ALA A 356 -4.27 19.76 -31.16
C ALA A 356 -5.67 19.56 -30.57
N ILE A 357 -6.09 18.31 -30.36
CA ILE A 357 -7.41 17.98 -29.82
C ILE A 357 -7.23 17.18 -28.53
N GLY A 358 -7.78 17.66 -27.41
CA GLY A 358 -7.79 16.93 -26.14
C GLY A 358 -8.46 15.56 -26.26
N ASN A 359 -7.97 14.55 -25.55
CA ASN A 359 -8.45 13.18 -25.63
C ASN A 359 -9.58 12.84 -24.65
N GLY A 360 -10.25 13.83 -24.07
CA GLY A 360 -11.34 13.67 -23.12
C GLY A 360 -12.71 13.46 -23.71
N THR A 361 -13.71 14.00 -23.01
CA THR A 361 -15.12 13.85 -23.36
C THR A 361 -15.42 14.55 -24.68
N ALA A 362 -16.09 13.88 -25.62
CA ALA A 362 -16.39 14.35 -26.98
C ALA A 362 -15.18 14.44 -27.93
N SER A 363 -14.02 13.88 -27.56
CA SER A 363 -12.80 13.95 -28.37
C SER A 363 -12.93 13.27 -29.74
N ARG A 364 -13.55 12.09 -29.80
CA ARG A 364 -13.76 11.33 -31.04
C ARG A 364 -14.66 12.08 -32.03
N GLU A 365 -15.77 12.62 -31.53
CA GLU A 365 -16.72 13.41 -32.29
C GLU A 365 -16.07 14.70 -32.80
N THR A 366 -15.27 15.35 -31.95
CA THR A 366 -14.54 16.57 -32.31
C THR A 366 -13.46 16.30 -33.35
N GLU A 367 -12.71 15.21 -33.22
CA GLU A 367 -11.72 14.82 -34.23
C GLU A 367 -12.40 14.52 -35.58
N ALA A 368 -13.49 13.75 -35.58
CA ALA A 368 -14.24 13.45 -36.79
C ALA A 368 -14.77 14.73 -37.46
N PHE A 369 -15.31 15.66 -36.66
CA PHE A 369 -15.74 16.98 -37.13
C PHE A 369 -14.59 17.74 -37.79
N ILE A 370 -13.43 17.90 -37.13
CA ILE A 370 -12.29 18.64 -37.67
C ILE A 370 -11.73 17.99 -38.94
N ARG A 371 -11.59 16.66 -38.98
CA ARG A 371 -11.13 15.94 -40.18
C ARG A 371 -12.11 16.06 -41.35
N GLY A 372 -13.40 16.24 -41.07
CA GLY A 372 -14.44 16.47 -42.08
C GLY A 372 -14.43 17.88 -42.71
N LEU A 373 -13.67 18.84 -42.16
CA LEU A 373 -13.71 20.24 -42.61
C LEU A 373 -12.98 20.53 -43.93
N ALA A 374 -12.31 19.53 -44.53
CA ALA A 374 -11.48 19.70 -45.73
C ALA A 374 -10.46 20.86 -45.58
N LEU A 375 -9.74 20.86 -44.45
CA LEU A 375 -8.65 21.80 -44.18
C LEU A 375 -7.44 21.50 -45.10
N PRO A 376 -6.54 22.47 -45.33
CA PRO A 376 -5.32 22.23 -46.10
C PRO A 376 -4.54 21.02 -45.55
N GLU A 377 -4.08 20.13 -46.43
CA GLU A 377 -3.34 18.91 -46.05
C GLU A 377 -2.03 19.19 -45.28
N SER A 378 -1.52 20.42 -45.37
CA SER A 378 -0.37 20.88 -44.59
C SER A 378 -0.65 21.05 -43.09
N ILE A 379 -1.91 21.15 -42.67
CA ILE A 379 -2.30 21.28 -41.27
C ILE A 379 -2.31 19.90 -40.61
N GLN A 380 -1.43 19.71 -39.63
CA GLN A 380 -1.36 18.45 -38.90
C GLN A 380 -2.42 18.39 -37.80
N ILE A 381 -3.26 17.36 -37.79
CA ILE A 381 -4.26 17.14 -36.75
C ILE A 381 -3.77 16.03 -35.82
N VAL A 382 -3.59 16.35 -34.54
CA VAL A 382 -3.07 15.44 -33.51
C VAL A 382 -3.98 15.39 -32.28
N LEU A 383 -4.19 14.18 -31.77
CA LEU A 383 -4.78 13.98 -30.44
C LEU A 383 -3.71 14.17 -29.38
N VAL A 384 -4.05 14.89 -28.31
CA VAL A 384 -3.16 15.18 -27.18
C VAL A 384 -3.80 14.75 -25.87
N ASN A 385 -2.97 14.37 -24.90
CA ASN A 385 -3.44 14.03 -23.57
C ASN A 385 -3.87 15.31 -22.84
N GLU A 386 -5.10 15.36 -22.35
CA GLU A 386 -5.62 16.51 -21.58
C GLU A 386 -5.40 16.37 -20.06
N SER A 387 -4.80 15.26 -19.61
CA SER A 387 -4.51 15.03 -18.19
C SER A 387 -3.68 16.17 -17.62
N GLY A 388 -4.23 16.87 -16.62
CA GLY A 388 -3.60 18.01 -15.98
C GLY A 388 -4.03 19.38 -16.53
N ALA A 389 -4.72 19.45 -17.67
CA ALA A 389 -5.21 20.73 -18.22
C ALA A 389 -6.21 21.42 -17.28
N SER A 390 -7.15 20.67 -16.71
CA SER A 390 -8.12 21.18 -15.73
C SER A 390 -7.50 21.53 -14.36
N VAL A 391 -6.43 20.83 -13.98
CA VAL A 391 -5.65 21.15 -12.77
C VAL A 391 -4.89 22.45 -12.98
N TYR A 392 -4.25 22.60 -14.14
CA TYR A 392 -3.57 23.82 -14.55
C TYR A 392 -4.54 25.00 -14.59
N SER A 393 -5.69 24.90 -15.28
CA SER A 393 -6.64 26.00 -15.42
C SER A 393 -7.19 26.52 -14.08
N ALA A 394 -7.26 25.66 -13.06
CA ALA A 394 -7.69 26.05 -11.72
C ALA A 394 -6.54 26.51 -10.79
N SER A 395 -5.29 26.46 -11.26
CA SER A 395 -4.10 26.76 -10.47
C SER A 395 -3.82 28.25 -10.31
N GLU A 396 -3.04 28.61 -9.30
CA GLU A 396 -2.56 30.00 -9.12
C GLU A 396 -1.70 30.45 -10.30
N VAL A 397 -0.84 29.57 -10.83
CA VAL A 397 0.02 29.85 -11.98
C VAL A 397 -0.80 30.25 -13.21
N ALA A 398 -1.87 29.53 -13.52
CA ALA A 398 -2.72 29.88 -14.67
C ALA A 398 -3.42 31.23 -14.49
N ARG A 399 -3.83 31.58 -13.26
CA ARG A 399 -4.42 32.90 -12.96
C ARG A 399 -3.39 34.02 -13.08
N GLU A 400 -2.12 33.75 -12.77
CA GLU A 400 -1.03 34.70 -12.99
C GLU A 400 -0.70 34.87 -14.49
N GLU A 401 -0.70 33.79 -15.26
CA GLU A 401 -0.43 33.82 -16.70
C GLU A 401 -1.58 34.44 -17.50
N PHE A 402 -2.83 34.20 -17.10
CA PHE A 402 -4.04 34.58 -17.83
C PHE A 402 -5.13 35.17 -16.90
N PRO A 403 -4.88 36.32 -16.23
CA PRO A 403 -5.79 36.87 -15.22
C PRO A 403 -7.15 37.34 -15.77
N ASP A 404 -7.21 37.68 -17.06
CA ASP A 404 -8.39 38.22 -17.73
C ASP A 404 -9.17 37.15 -18.55
N HIS A 405 -8.84 35.86 -18.37
CA HIS A 405 -9.47 34.75 -19.07
C HIS A 405 -10.16 33.80 -18.08
N ASP A 406 -11.33 33.30 -18.50
CA ASP A 406 -12.19 32.36 -17.74
C ASP A 406 -11.53 30.99 -17.45
#